data_AF-A0A9W7PTJ2-F1
#
_entry.id   AF-A0A9W7PTJ2-F1
#
_cell.length_a   1.000
_cell.length_b   1.000
_cell.length_c   1.000
_cell.angle_alpha   90.00
_cell.angle_beta   90.00
_cell.angle_gamma   90.00
#
_symmetry.space_group_name_H-M   'P 1'
#
loop_
_entity.id
_entity.type
_entity.pdbx_description
1 polymer ?
#
loop_
_entity_poly.entity_id
_entity_poly.type
_entity_poly.pdbx_seq_one_letter_code
_entity_poly.pdbx_strand_id
1 'polypeptide(L)'
;MHSQMLKGVLEGCILYIISQEEVYGYELSTKLNKHGFTFVSEGSIYPLLLRMQKEKLIEGTLKASSLGPKRKYYHVTDKGLEQLEEFKQSWGMVSTTVNNLLQGE
;
A
#
# COMPACT_ATOMS: atom_id res chain seq x y z
N MET A 1 -12.26 -8.11 13.80
CA MET A 1 -11.99 -6.70 14.17
C MET A 1 -10.65 -6.22 13.63
N HIS A 2 -9.53 -6.86 14.00
CA HIS A 2 -8.17 -6.50 13.54
C HIS A 2 -8.02 -6.41 12.01
N SER A 3 -8.50 -7.42 11.27
CA SER A 3 -8.38 -7.45 9.80
C SER A 3 -9.20 -6.37 9.08
N GLN A 4 -10.25 -5.81 9.69
CA GLN A 4 -11.04 -4.75 9.08
C GLN A 4 -10.36 -3.38 9.24
N MET A 5 -9.76 -3.11 10.39
CA MET A 5 -8.94 -1.90 10.58
C MET A 5 -7.74 -1.90 9.64
N LEU A 6 -7.05 -3.04 9.50
CA LEU A 6 -5.93 -3.16 8.57
C LEU A 6 -6.35 -2.97 7.11
N LYS A 7 -7.52 -3.47 6.70
CA LYS A 7 -8.05 -3.21 5.35
C LYS A 7 -8.29 -1.72 5.10
N GLY A 8 -8.72 -0.97 6.11
CA GLY A 8 -8.94 0.47 6.01
C GLY A 8 -7.67 1.28 5.73
N VAL A 9 -6.51 0.82 6.21
CA VAL A 9 -5.21 1.50 6.02
C VAL A 9 -4.37 0.90 4.89
N LEU A 10 -4.79 -0.23 4.32
CA LEU A 10 -4.00 -1.01 3.36
C LEU A 10 -3.60 -0.22 2.11
N GLU A 11 -4.51 0.59 1.56
CA GLU A 11 -4.22 1.39 0.36
C GLU A 11 -3.09 2.40 0.60
N GLY A 12 -3.13 3.12 1.72
CA GLY A 12 -2.08 4.05 2.11
C GLY A 12 -0.74 3.35 2.35
N CYS A 13 -0.76 2.17 2.96
CA CYS A 13 0.46 1.35 3.14
C CYS A 13 1.03 0.85 1.80
N ILE A 14 0.18 0.49 0.83
CA ILE A 14 0.62 0.11 -0.52
C ILE A 14 1.25 1.32 -1.24
N LEU A 15 0.60 2.50 -1.18
CA LEU A 15 1.17 3.73 -1.74
C LEU A 15 2.54 4.03 -1.14
N TYR A 16 2.67 3.89 0.18
CA TYR A 16 3.95 4.09 0.85
C TYR A 16 5.03 3.16 0.30
N ILE A 17 4.78 1.84 0.21
CA ILE A 17 5.78 0.89 -0.30
C ILE A 17 6.18 1.23 -1.75
N ILE A 18 5.20 1.48 -2.63
CA ILE A 18 5.45 1.80 -4.05
C ILE A 18 6.18 3.14 -4.20
N SER A 19 6.01 4.08 -3.27
CA SER A 19 6.74 5.36 -3.28
C SER A 19 8.23 5.24 -2.96
N GLN A 20 8.62 4.18 -2.22
CA GLN A 20 10.02 3.98 -1.83
C GLN A 20 10.80 3.23 -2.91
N GLU A 21 10.16 2.29 -3.59
CA GLU A 21 10.79 1.49 -4.64
C GLU A 21 9.72 0.94 -5.60
N GLU A 22 10.08 0.75 -6.87
CA GLU A 22 9.21 0.08 -7.83
C GLU A 22 9.08 -1.41 -7.47
N VAL A 23 7.85 -1.89 -7.29
CA VAL A 23 7.58 -3.28 -6.90
C VAL A 23 6.56 -3.94 -7.82
N TYR A 24 6.61 -5.27 -7.93
CA TYR A 24 5.57 -6.07 -8.59
C TYR A 24 4.69 -6.78 -7.55
N GLY A 25 3.56 -7.33 -8.00
CA GLY A 25 2.48 -7.86 -7.12
C GLY A 25 2.96 -8.80 -6.01
N TYR A 26 3.70 -9.86 -6.36
CA TYR A 26 4.25 -10.78 -5.37
C TYR A 26 5.20 -10.12 -4.35
N GLU A 27 6.12 -9.27 -4.81
CA GLU A 27 7.05 -8.55 -3.92
C GLU A 27 6.32 -7.61 -2.96
N LEU A 28 5.32 -6.88 -3.46
CA LEU A 28 4.47 -6.02 -2.64
C LEU A 28 3.76 -6.83 -1.54
N SER A 29 3.14 -7.97 -1.90
CA SER A 29 2.48 -8.83 -0.92
C SER A 29 3.46 -9.39 0.13
N THR A 30 4.68 -9.73 -0.29
CA THR A 30 5.74 -10.21 0.61
C THR A 30 6.18 -9.12 1.61
N LYS A 31 6.40 -7.89 1.14
CA LYS A 31 6.74 -6.75 2.01
C LYS A 31 5.61 -6.46 3.00
N LEU A 32 4.36 -6.41 2.54
CA LEU A 32 3.19 -6.23 3.41
C LEU A 32 3.10 -7.30 4.51
N ASN A 33 3.25 -8.58 4.15
CA ASN A 33 3.24 -9.68 5.11
C ASN A 33 4.34 -9.55 6.17
N LYS A 34 5.55 -9.15 5.76
CA LYS A 34 6.67 -8.92 6.68
C LYS A 34 6.37 -7.80 7.70
N HIS A 35 5.51 -6.84 7.34
CA HIS A 35 5.05 -5.77 8.21
C HIS A 35 3.72 -6.07 8.94
N GLY A 36 3.26 -7.33 8.95
CA GLY A 36 2.11 -7.77 9.76
C GLY A 36 0.77 -7.83 9.03
N PHE A 37 0.72 -7.52 7.74
CA PHE A 37 -0.48 -7.72 6.90
C PHE A 37 -0.65 -9.18 6.47
N THR A 38 -0.68 -10.12 7.43
CA THR A 38 -0.66 -11.57 7.20
C THR A 38 -1.85 -12.13 6.43
N PHE A 39 -2.92 -11.33 6.25
CA PHE A 39 -4.10 -11.69 5.47
C PHE A 39 -3.95 -11.40 3.97
N VAL A 40 -2.82 -10.81 3.56
CA VAL A 40 -2.60 -10.33 2.20
C VAL A 40 -1.86 -11.36 1.37
N SER A 41 -2.46 -11.76 0.25
CA SER A 41 -1.83 -12.51 -0.83
C SER A 41 -1.76 -11.67 -2.11
N GLU A 42 -0.90 -12.06 -3.05
CA GLU A 42 -0.84 -11.45 -4.39
C GLU A 42 -2.23 -11.42 -5.08
N GLY A 43 -3.00 -12.50 -4.99
CA GLY A 43 -4.35 -12.55 -5.55
C GLY A 43 -5.33 -11.59 -4.86
N SER A 44 -5.17 -11.37 -3.55
CA SER A 44 -6.07 -10.50 -2.78
C SER A 44 -5.83 -9.00 -2.98
N ILE A 45 -4.60 -8.59 -3.32
CA ILE A 45 -4.27 -7.17 -3.56
C ILE A 45 -4.61 -6.72 -4.97
N TYR A 46 -4.75 -7.65 -5.92
CA TYR A 46 -4.92 -7.29 -7.33
C TYR A 46 -6.14 -6.40 -7.60
N PRO A 47 -7.33 -6.65 -7.02
CA PRO A 47 -8.47 -5.74 -7.18
C PRO A 47 -8.20 -4.33 -6.66
N LEU A 48 -7.43 -4.21 -5.57
CA LEU A 48 -7.04 -2.92 -5.01
C LEU A 48 -6.05 -2.21 -5.93
N LEU A 49 -5.04 -2.90 -6.44
CA LEU A 49 -4.10 -2.35 -7.42
C LEU A 49 -4.83 -1.87 -8.69
N LEU A 50 -5.79 -2.64 -9.20
CA LEU A 50 -6.62 -2.22 -10.34
C LEU A 50 -7.40 -0.93 -10.06
N ARG A 51 -7.97 -0.80 -8.86
CA ARG A 51 -8.64 0.44 -8.43
C ARG A 51 -7.68 1.61 -8.37
N MET A 52 -6.53 1.45 -7.70
CA MET A 52 -5.52 2.49 -7.57
C MET A 52 -4.99 2.96 -8.93
N GLN A 53 -4.84 2.04 -9.90
CA GLN A 53 -4.50 2.40 -11.28
C GLN A 53 -5.63 3.19 -11.97
N LYS A 54 -6.89 2.76 -11.83
CA LYS A 54 -8.05 3.47 -12.37
C LYS A 54 -8.16 4.89 -11.81
N GLU A 55 -7.82 5.07 -10.55
CA GLU A 55 -7.80 6.36 -9.86
C GLU A 55 -6.54 7.18 -10.14
N LYS A 56 -5.59 6.63 -10.92
CA LYS A 56 -4.31 7.23 -11.30
C LYS A 56 -3.39 7.52 -10.10
N LEU A 57 -3.50 6.76 -9.02
CA LEU A 57 -2.60 6.85 -7.87
C LEU A 57 -1.27 6.13 -8.13
N ILE A 58 -1.33 5.06 -8.93
CA ILE A 58 -0.16 4.29 -9.36
C ILE A 58 -0.26 4.00 -10.85
N GLU A 59 0.87 3.76 -11.47
CA GLU A 59 0.96 3.30 -12.85
C GLU A 59 1.77 2.00 -12.90
N GLY A 60 1.49 1.16 -13.90
CA GLY A 60 2.13 -0.14 -14.03
C GLY A 60 2.82 -0.29 -15.36
N THR A 61 4.11 -0.60 -15.35
CA THR A 61 4.93 -0.80 -16.56
C THR A 61 5.41 -2.24 -16.65
N LEU A 62 5.37 -2.82 -17.86
CA LEU A 62 5.95 -4.13 -18.09
C LEU A 62 7.46 -4.01 -18.25
N LYS A 63 8.21 -4.57 -17.31
CA LYS A 63 9.68 -4.64 -17.37
C LYS A 63 10.14 -6.09 -17.43
N ALA A 64 11.30 -6.31 -18.04
CA ALA A 64 11.97 -7.61 -17.94
C ALA A 64 12.35 -7.85 -16.48
N SER A 65 12.05 -9.03 -15.93
CA SER A 65 12.62 -9.41 -14.64
C SER A 65 14.08 -9.81 -14.82
N SER A 66 14.88 -9.68 -13.76
CA SER A 66 16.28 -10.13 -13.75
C SER A 66 16.44 -11.60 -14.14
N LEU A 67 15.45 -12.42 -13.79
CA LEU A 67 15.31 -13.82 -14.18
C LEU A 67 13.82 -14.09 -14.47
N GLY A 68 13.47 -14.52 -15.68
CA GLY A 68 12.13 -15.00 -16.03
C GLY A 68 11.24 -14.07 -16.86
N PRO A 69 9.90 -14.28 -16.85
CA PRO A 69 8.97 -13.58 -17.71
C PRO A 69 8.82 -12.11 -17.30
N LYS A 70 8.40 -11.26 -18.25
CA LYS A 70 8.10 -9.85 -17.98
C LYS A 70 7.13 -9.72 -16.80
N ARG A 71 7.44 -8.82 -15.87
CA ARG A 71 6.60 -8.51 -14.71
C ARG A 71 6.08 -7.08 -14.83
N LYS A 72 4.88 -6.87 -14.31
CA LYS A 72 4.31 -5.54 -14.19
C LYS A 72 4.81 -4.92 -12.88
N TYR A 73 5.69 -3.94 -13.00
CA TYR A 73 6.18 -3.12 -11.90
C TYR A 73 5.29 -1.91 -11.74
N TYR A 74 5.01 -1.55 -10.49
CA TYR A 74 4.21 -0.39 -10.14
C TYR A 74 5.10 0.74 -9.64
N HIS A 75 4.79 1.95 -10.06
CA HIS A 75 5.37 3.19 -9.55
C HIS A 75 4.25 4.16 -9.15
N VAL A 76 4.53 5.03 -8.20
CA VAL A 76 3.58 6.03 -7.71
C VAL A 76 3.54 7.21 -8.69
N THR A 77 2.36 7.82 -8.86
CA THR A 77 2.19 9.05 -9.64
C THR A 77 2.26 10.28 -8.72
N ASP A 78 2.34 11.49 -9.29
CA ASP A 78 2.26 12.73 -8.49
C ASP A 78 0.96 12.79 -7.66
N LYS A 79 -0.18 12.41 -8.26
CA LYS A 79 -1.46 12.28 -7.56
C LYS A 79 -1.40 11.25 -6.41
N GLY A 80 -0.70 10.13 -6.63
CA GLY A 80 -0.49 9.12 -5.59
C GLY A 80 0.37 9.61 -4.44
N LEU A 81 1.36 10.48 -4.71
CA LEU A 81 2.18 11.11 -3.68
C LEU A 81 1.37 12.11 -2.86
N GLU A 82 0.54 12.94 -3.49
CA GLU A 82 -0.40 13.83 -2.79
C GLU A 82 -1.30 13.04 -1.84
N GLN A 83 -1.94 11.97 -2.34
CA GLN A 83 -2.79 11.08 -1.55
C GLN A 83 -2.03 10.41 -0.39
N LEU A 84 -0.76 10.05 -0.60
CA LEU A 84 0.09 9.46 0.43
C LEU A 84 0.36 10.45 1.56
N GLU A 85 0.61 11.72 1.25
CA GLU A 85 0.82 12.74 2.28
C GLU A 85 -0.46 13.02 3.08
N GLU A 86 -1.62 13.09 2.41
CA GLU A 86 -2.93 13.17 3.09
C GLU A 86 -3.18 11.97 4.01
N PHE A 87 -2.83 10.77 3.55
CA PHE A 87 -2.93 9.55 4.34
C PHE A 87 -2.03 9.60 5.58
N LYS A 88 -0.77 10.03 5.45
CA LYS A 88 0.16 10.16 6.58
C LYS A 88 -0.36 11.14 7.64
N GLN A 89 -0.88 12.30 7.22
CA GLN A 89 -1.46 13.29 8.12
C GLN A 89 -2.68 12.72 8.86
N SER A 90 -3.59 12.11 8.11
CA SER A 90 -4.80 11.48 8.67
C SER A 90 -4.47 10.36 9.65
N TRP A 91 -3.52 9.49 9.29
CA TRP A 91 -3.05 8.42 10.18
C TRP A 91 -2.42 8.96 11.45
N GLY A 92 -1.57 9.99 11.34
CA GLY A 92 -0.96 10.65 12.50
C GLY A 92 -2.01 11.18 13.48
N MET A 93 -3.06 11.83 12.97
CA MET A 93 -4.17 12.33 13.77
C MET A 93 -4.95 11.20 14.45
N VAL A 94 -5.35 10.18 13.69
CA VAL A 94 -6.11 9.02 14.23
C VAL A 94 -5.29 8.28 15.26
N SER A 95 -4.04 7.95 14.95
CA SER A 95 -3.14 7.22 15.85
C SER A 95 -2.93 7.98 17.15
N THR A 96 -2.68 9.29 17.08
CA THR A 96 -2.47 10.12 18.28
C THR A 96 -3.74 10.18 19.12
N THR A 97 -4.88 10.49 18.50
CA THR A 97 -6.16 10.62 19.22
C THR A 97 -6.54 9.34 19.94
N VAL A 98 -6.41 8.18 19.27
CA VAL A 98 -6.72 6.88 19.87
C VAL A 98 -5.72 6.52 20.97
N ASN A 99 -4.43 6.73 20.73
CA ASN A 99 -3.41 6.38 21.73
C ASN A 99 -3.54 7.22 23.00
N ASN A 100 -3.78 8.53 22.90
CA ASN A 100 -4.00 9.40 24.06
C ASN A 100 -5.17 8.91 24.91
N LEU A 101 -6.30 8.60 24.27
CA LEU A 101 -7.48 8.09 24.97
C LEU A 101 -7.23 6.73 25.66
N LEU A 102 -6.50 5.82 25.01
CA LEU A 102 -6.23 4.49 25.56
C LEU A 102 -5.15 4.49 26.64
N GLN A 103 -4.24 5.47 26.62
CA GLN A 103 -3.13 5.59 27.58
C GLN A 103 -3.46 6.54 28.74
N GLY A 104 -4.59 7.26 28.66
CA GLY A 104 -5.12 8.05 29.77
C GLY A 104 -4.34 9.33 30.04
N GLU A 105 -3.86 10.01 28.99
CA GLU A 105 -3.46 11.42 29.08
C GLU A 105 -4.66 12.35 28.86
#